data_AF-A0A450V4P9-F1
#
_entry.id   AF-A0A450V4P9-F1
#
_cell.length_a   1.000
_cell.length_b   1.000
_cell.length_c   1.000
_cell.angle_alpha   90.00
_cell.angle_beta   90.00
_cell.angle_gamma   90.00
#
_symmetry.space_group_name_H-M   'P 1'
#
loop_
_entity.id
_entity.type
_entity.pdbx_description
1 polymer ?
#
loop_
_entity_poly.entity_id
_entity_poly.type
_entity_poly.pdbx_seq_one_letter_code
_entity_poly.pdbx_strand_id
1 'polypeptide(L)' 'MITSPILEEKYRVQEKLAEEAGYDVRKYTELCRKILAETEAEYGLKFKYGKREGGYLEPLIPSRLRDGYGCDVSDAG' A
#
# COMPACT_ATOMS: atom_id res chain seq x y z
N MET A 1 15.69 8.81 -13.19
CA MET A 1 14.64 8.68 -12.15
C MET A 1 13.36 9.23 -12.76
N ILE A 2 12.33 8.42 -12.98
CA ILE A 2 11.08 8.89 -13.60
C ILE A 2 10.31 9.64 -12.50
N THR A 3 10.55 10.94 -12.41
CA THR A 3 9.86 11.86 -11.48
C THR A 3 8.60 12.38 -12.18
N SER A 4 7.53 11.59 -12.15
CA SER A 4 6.21 12.15 -12.44
C SER A 4 5.72 12.88 -11.18
N PRO A 5 5.01 14.01 -11.30
CA PRO A 5 4.45 14.72 -10.16
C PRO A 5 3.60 13.82 -9.25
N ILE A 6 2.92 12.83 -9.84
CA ILE A 6 2.12 11.84 -9.12
C ILE A 6 2.99 10.95 -8.23
N LEU A 7 4.15 10.51 -8.73
CA LEU A 7 5.06 9.67 -7.97
C LEU A 7 5.72 10.46 -6.83
N GLU A 8 6.09 11.71 -7.05
CA GLU A 8 6.67 12.57 -6.02
C GLU A 8 5.68 12.82 -4.87
N GLU A 9 4.45 13.19 -5.19
CA GLU A 9 3.40 13.39 -4.19
C GLU A 9 3.06 12.10 -3.45
N LYS A 10 3.04 10.95 -4.13
CA LYS A 10 2.88 9.65 -3.48
C LYS A 10 3.96 9.44 -2.41
N TYR A 11 5.23 9.64 -2.73
CA TYR A 11 6.32 9.45 -1.76
C TYR A 11 6.20 10.42 -0.59
N ARG A 12 5.89 11.69 -0.85
CA ARG A 12 5.71 12.70 0.20
C ARG A 12 4.59 12.34 1.17
N VAL A 13 3.47 11.82 0.68
CA VAL A 13 2.35 11.37 1.52
C VAL A 13 2.74 10.11 2.30
N GLN A 14 3.43 9.17 1.66
CA GLN A 14 3.88 7.95 2.34
C GLN A 14 4.84 8.23 3.49
N GLU A 15 5.76 9.18 3.31
CA GLU A 15 6.71 9.61 4.35
C GLU A 15 5.98 10.21 5.55
N LYS A 16 5.07 11.17 5.33
CA LYS A 16 4.27 11.78 6.40
C LYS A 16 3.48 10.75 7.20
N LEU A 17 2.84 9.79 6.53
CA LEU A 17 2.08 8.73 7.19
C LEU A 17 2.97 7.78 7.97
N ALA A 18 4.19 7.51 7.49
CA ALA A 18 5.15 6.68 8.20
C ALA A 18 5.64 7.38 9.48
N GLU A 19 5.93 8.67 9.41
CA GLU A 19 6.29 9.49 10.56
C GLU A 19 5.16 9.55 11.60
N GLU A 20 3.93 9.82 11.18
CA GLU A 20 2.75 9.87 12.07
C GLU A 20 2.45 8.51 12.71
N ALA A 21 2.65 7.42 11.97
CA ALA A 21 2.53 6.07 12.50
C ALA A 21 3.68 5.68 13.44
N GLY A 22 4.75 6.49 13.54
CA GLY A 22 5.97 6.13 14.25
C GLY A 22 6.61 4.86 13.66
N TYR A 23 6.51 4.68 12.34
CA TYR A 23 6.96 3.50 11.60
C TYR A 23 6.29 2.17 12.03
N ASP A 24 5.17 2.21 12.76
CA ASP A 24 4.36 1.03 13.07
C ASP A 24 3.43 0.70 11.89
N VAL A 25 3.59 -0.50 11.34
CA VAL A 25 2.85 -0.96 10.14
C VAL A 25 1.34 -1.04 10.39
N ARG A 26 0.89 -1.37 11.60
CA ARG A 26 -0.54 -1.47 11.92
C ARG A 26 -1.16 -0.09 11.97
N LYS A 27 -0.52 0.85 12.67
CA LYS A 27 -0.97 2.25 12.73
C LYS A 27 -0.96 2.91 11.34
N TYR A 28 0.07 2.66 10.55
CA TYR A 28 0.15 3.13 9.16
C TYR A 28 -1.04 2.65 8.34
N THR A 29 -1.38 1.36 8.46
CA THR A 29 -2.53 0.77 7.74
C THR A 29 -3.86 1.40 8.18
N GLU A 30 -4.02 1.69 9.46
CA GLU A 30 -5.20 2.39 9.99
C GLU A 30 -5.32 3.82 9.44
N LEU A 31 -4.21 4.57 9.42
CA LEU A 31 -4.17 5.93 8.84
C LEU A 31 -4.50 5.92 7.34
N CYS A 32 -3.91 5.00 6.58
CA CYS A 32 -4.26 4.84 5.16
C CYS A 32 -5.74 4.52 4.96
N ARG A 33 -6.30 3.63 5.78
CA ARG A 33 -7.72 3.27 5.70
C ARG A 33 -8.63 4.46 6.00
N LYS A 34 -8.25 5.32 6.95
CA LYS A 34 -8.98 6.54 7.28
C LYS A 34 -9.02 7.51 6.09
N ILE A 35 -7.87 7.78 5.46
CA ILE A 35 -7.79 8.66 4.28
C ILE A 35 -8.65 8.12 3.13
N LEU A 36 -8.61 6.80 2.89
CA LEU A 36 -9.44 6.19 1.86
C LEU A 36 -10.94 6.37 2.14
N ALA A 37 -11.38 6.16 3.38
CA ALA A 37 -12.77 6.36 3.76
C ALA A 37 -13.23 7.82 3.63
N GLU A 38 -12.37 8.78 3.99
CA GLU A 38 -12.65 10.21 3.80
C GLU A 38 -12.76 10.56 2.31
N THR A 39 -11.87 10.01 1.48
CA THR A 39 -11.89 10.20 0.02
C THR A 39 -13.14 9.59 -0.61
N GLU A 40 -13.56 8.40 -0.17
CA GLU A 40 -14.82 7.79 -0.61
C GLU A 40 -16.03 8.68 -0.31
N ALA A 41 -16.06 9.27 0.89
CA ALA A 41 -17.12 10.17 1.31
C ALA A 41 -17.12 11.51 0.55
N GLU A 42 -15.95 12.11 0.34
CA GLU A 42 -15.79 13.40 -0.34
C GLU A 42 -16.16 13.32 -1.83
N TYR A 43 -15.69 12.28 -2.52
CA TYR A 43 -15.87 12.14 -3.97
C TYR A 43 -17.03 11.23 -4.37
N GLY A 44 -17.76 10.66 -3.39
CA GLY A 44 -18.86 9.72 -3.65
C GLY A 44 -18.39 8.44 -4.35
N LEU A 45 -17.13 8.06 -4.16
CA LEU A 45 -16.51 6.89 -4.78
C LEU A 45 -16.58 5.69 -3.84
N LYS A 46 -16.55 4.48 -4.40
CA LYS A 46 -16.27 3.26 -3.65
C LYS A 46 -15.09 2.53 -4.26
N PHE A 47 -14.00 2.42 -3.52
CA PHE A 47 -12.89 1.58 -3.88
C PHE A 47 -13.30 0.12 -3.75
N LYS A 48 -13.11 -0.64 -4.83
CA LYS A 48 -13.30 -2.09 -4.80
C LYS A 48 -12.00 -2.72 -4.32
N TYR A 49 -12.03 -3.28 -3.12
CA TYR A 49 -10.96 -4.14 -2.65
C TYR A 49 -11.18 -5.54 -3.24
N GLY A 50 -10.12 -6.16 -3.75
CA GLY A 50 -10.18 -7.55 -4.16
C GLY A 50 -10.63 -8.42 -2.98
N LYS A 51 -11.64 -9.26 -3.18
CA LYS A 51 -11.97 -10.31 -2.21
C LYS A 51 -10.80 -11.29 -2.19
N ARG A 52 -9.98 -11.23 -1.15
CA ARG A 52 -8.92 -12.23 -0.95
C ARG A 52 -9.54 -13.44 -0.27
N GLU A 53 -9.95 -14.44 -1.05
CA GLU A 53 -10.18 -15.78 -0.50
C GLU A 53 -8.80 -16.45 -0.36
N GLY A 54 -8.19 -16.39 0.83
CA GLY A 54 -6.95 -17.14 1.08
C GLY A 54 -6.00 -16.54 2.12
N GLY A 55 -5.83 -17.27 3.23
CA GLY A 55 -4.62 -17.36 4.06
C GLY A 55 -4.36 -16.21 5.02
N TYR A 56 -4.32 -16.51 6.32
CA TYR A 56 -3.58 -15.67 7.27
C TYR A 56 -2.15 -15.50 6.75
N LEU A 57 -1.63 -14.28 6.79
CA LEU A 57 -0.21 -14.04 6.57
C LEU A 57 0.56 -14.87 7.61
N GLU A 58 1.15 -15.98 7.18
CA GLU A 58 2.12 -16.68 8.00
C GLU A 58 3.20 -15.67 8.43
N PRO A 59 3.68 -15.74 9.68
CA PRO A 59 4.70 -14.82 10.16
C PRO A 59 5.88 -14.82 9.19
N LEU A 60 6.22 -13.65 8.65
CA LEU A 60 7.42 -13.48 7.82
C LEU A 60 8.65 -13.80 8.69
N ILE A 61 9.12 -15.05 8.64
CA ILE A 61 10.43 -15.44 9.16
C ILE A 61 11.46 -14.86 8.18
N PRO A 62 12.40 -13.99 8.62
CA PRO A 62 13.36 -13.38 7.69
C PRO A 62 14.33 -14.44 7.16
N SER A 63 14.00 -15.06 6.04
CA SER A 63 14.94 -15.91 5.30
C SER A 63 15.86 -15.01 4.49
N ARG A 64 17.10 -14.83 4.98
CA ARG A 64 18.21 -14.33 4.18
C ARG A 64 18.26 -15.09 2.83
N LEU A 65 18.43 -14.32 1.75
CA LEU A 65 18.81 -14.75 0.41
C LEU A 65 17.80 -15.64 -0.33
N ARG A 66 16.90 -15.02 -1.10
CA ARG A 66 16.54 -15.57 -2.40
C ARG A 66 16.03 -14.48 -3.34
N ASP A 67 16.78 -14.32 -4.41
CA ASP A 67 16.55 -13.43 -5.54
C ASP A 67 15.17 -13.67 -6.17
N GLY A 68 14.57 -12.60 -6.70
CA GLY A 68 13.38 -12.69 -7.55
C GLY A 68 12.17 -11.91 -7.02
N TYR A 69 12.22 -10.58 -7.07
CA TYR A 69 11.02 -9.76 -6.91
C TYR A 69 10.22 -9.81 -8.23
N GLY A 70 9.46 -10.89 -8.42
CA GLY A 70 8.50 -11.03 -9.49
C GLY A 70 7.27 -10.17 -9.18
N CYS A 71 7.21 -8.98 -9.79
CA CYS A 71 5.92 -8.37 -10.07
C CYS A 71 5.35 -9.12 -11.28
N ASP A 72 4.38 -10.01 -11.05
CA ASP A 72 3.49 -10.47 -12.10
C ASP A 72 2.63 -9.28 -12.55
N VAL A 73 3.21 -8.44 -13.41
CA VAL A 73 2.45 -7.60 -14.33
C VAL A 73 1.92 -8.59 -15.35
N SER A 74 0.68 -9.02 -15.17
CA SER A 74 -0.06 -9.76 -16.19
C SER A 74 -0.12 -8.89 -17.44
N ASP A 75 0.73 -9.21 -18.42
CA ASP A 75 0.63 -8.64 -19.75
C ASP A 75 -0.68 -9.09 -20.40
N ALA A 76 -1.41 -8.10 -20.90
CA ALA A 76 -2.55 -8.26 -21.77
C ALA A 76 -2.12 -8.79 -23.14
N GLY A 77 -2.85 -9.77 -23.67
CA GLY A 77 -2.69 -10.31 -25.02
C GLY A 77 -3.58 -11.53 -25.25
#